data_AF-A0A2H5CAU8-F1
#
_entry.id   AF-A0A2H5CAU8-F1
#
_cell.length_a   1.000
_cell.length_b   1.000
_cell.length_c   1.000
_cell.angle_alpha   90.00
_cell.angle_beta   90.00
_cell.angle_gamma   90.00
#
_symmetry.space_group_name_H-M   'P 1'
#
loop_
_entity.id
_entity.type
_entity.pdbx_description
1 polymer ?
#
loop_
_entity_poly.entity_id
_entity_poly.type
_entity_poly.pdbx_seq_one_letter_code
_entity_poly.pdbx_strand_id
1 'polypeptide(L)'
;MERKSSINIRQGESYFFWHNSRESSTVNSIFDASKNEVDRSAKKAIELYNAELQKRAEAYTKRTGQKLQKKVIKHLSAVINLGDRHTLQDVRKIADFLEQTLDTKIVQIAVHKDEGHVDENGVKHINYHAHLEFLGLDSKGYSIRRKLNRKYLQNLQTQVAKF
;
A
#
# COMPACT_ATOMS: atom_id res chain seq x y z
N MET A 1 10.75 -15.89 19.69
CA MET A 1 11.13 -14.56 19.20
C MET A 1 9.98 -14.06 18.34
N GLU A 2 9.39 -12.92 18.67
CA GLU A 2 8.23 -12.40 17.93
C GLU A 2 8.64 -12.01 16.49
N ARG A 3 7.81 -12.35 15.50
CA ARG A 3 8.10 -12.06 14.09
C ARG A 3 7.95 -10.57 13.86
N LYS A 4 9.07 -9.87 13.59
CA LYS A 4 9.05 -8.44 13.29
C LYS A 4 8.40 -8.17 11.93
N SER A 5 7.60 -7.13 11.88
CA SER A 5 7.05 -6.59 10.62
C SER A 5 8.14 -5.93 9.77
N SER A 6 8.00 -6.05 8.46
CA SER A 6 8.84 -5.44 7.43
C SER A 6 7.94 -4.94 6.30
N ILE A 7 8.45 -4.00 5.50
CA ILE A 7 7.70 -3.37 4.41
C ILE A 7 8.49 -3.36 3.11
N ASN A 8 7.82 -3.63 1.99
CA ASN A 8 8.40 -3.55 0.66
C ASN A 8 7.56 -2.64 -0.24
N ILE A 9 8.17 -1.67 -0.92
CA ILE A 9 7.48 -0.74 -1.82
C ILE A 9 7.85 -1.05 -3.27
N ARG A 10 6.85 -1.17 -4.14
CA ARG A 10 7.00 -1.40 -5.58
C ARG A 10 6.07 -0.49 -6.39
N GLN A 11 6.21 -0.55 -7.72
CA GLN A 11 5.24 0.06 -8.61
C GLN A 11 3.89 -0.67 -8.45
N GLY A 12 2.82 0.11 -8.27
CA GLY A 12 1.46 -0.41 -8.19
C GLY A 12 0.86 -0.67 -9.57
N GLU A 13 -0.13 -1.55 -9.61
CA GLU A 13 -0.93 -1.85 -10.80
C GLU A 13 -2.41 -1.62 -10.52
N SER A 14 -3.19 -1.30 -11.54
CA SER A 14 -4.61 -0.96 -11.35
C SER A 14 -5.40 -2.10 -10.71
N TYR A 15 -5.11 -3.36 -11.07
CA TYR A 15 -5.86 -4.51 -10.54
C TYR A 15 -5.69 -4.70 -9.03
N PHE A 16 -4.65 -4.14 -8.42
CA PHE A 16 -4.43 -4.24 -6.97
C PHE A 16 -5.61 -3.70 -6.16
N PHE A 17 -6.30 -2.66 -6.64
CA PHE A 17 -7.46 -2.11 -5.93
C PHE A 17 -8.57 -3.15 -5.70
N TRP A 18 -8.85 -3.98 -6.71
CA TRP A 18 -9.85 -5.05 -6.66
C TRP A 18 -9.36 -6.30 -5.94
N HIS A 19 -8.08 -6.64 -6.11
CA HIS A 19 -7.45 -7.73 -5.38
C HIS A 19 -7.50 -7.47 -3.86
N ASN A 20 -7.16 -6.26 -3.45
CA ASN A 20 -7.04 -5.86 -2.05
C ASN A 20 -8.39 -5.77 -1.33
N SER A 21 -9.47 -5.46 -2.06
CA SER A 21 -10.82 -5.46 -1.50
C SER A 21 -11.57 -6.78 -1.69
N ARG A 22 -10.93 -7.80 -2.30
CA ARG A 22 -11.55 -9.07 -2.70
C ARG A 22 -12.78 -8.92 -3.60
N GLU A 23 -12.84 -7.83 -4.36
CA GLU A 23 -13.84 -7.61 -5.42
C GLU A 23 -13.47 -8.35 -6.72
N SER A 24 -12.25 -8.89 -6.80
CA SER A 24 -11.82 -9.85 -7.82
C SER A 24 -11.48 -11.21 -7.19
N SER A 25 -11.83 -12.30 -7.87
CA SER A 25 -11.42 -13.64 -7.45
C SER A 25 -9.90 -13.79 -7.50
N THR A 26 -9.35 -14.57 -6.57
CA THR A 26 -7.92 -14.87 -6.50
C THR A 26 -7.73 -16.31 -6.02
N VAL A 27 -6.75 -17.01 -6.60
CA VAL A 27 -6.39 -18.37 -6.20
C VAL A 27 -5.62 -18.42 -4.87
N ASN A 28 -5.08 -17.28 -4.43
CA ASN A 28 -4.27 -17.18 -3.21
C ASN A 28 -5.12 -17.13 -1.94
N SER A 29 -6.39 -16.71 -2.05
CA SER A 29 -7.35 -16.67 -0.95
C SER A 29 -7.91 -18.06 -0.68
N ILE A 30 -7.15 -18.88 0.04
CA ILE A 30 -7.51 -20.27 0.35
C ILE A 30 -8.17 -20.43 1.74
N PHE A 31 -8.19 -19.38 2.54
CA PHE A 31 -8.84 -19.33 3.84
C PHE A 31 -9.98 -18.31 3.87
N ASP A 32 -10.57 -18.12 5.05
CA ASP A 32 -11.76 -17.28 5.26
C ASP A 32 -11.47 -15.78 5.07
N ALA A 33 -11.89 -15.26 3.92
CA ALA A 33 -11.76 -13.85 3.55
C ALA A 33 -12.64 -12.90 4.37
N SER A 34 -13.63 -13.39 5.14
CA SER A 34 -14.47 -12.52 5.98
C SER A 34 -13.69 -11.83 7.10
N LYS A 35 -12.49 -12.33 7.41
CA LYS A 35 -11.56 -11.77 8.39
C LYS A 35 -10.66 -10.67 7.83
N ASN A 36 -10.68 -10.45 6.52
CA ASN A 36 -9.93 -9.36 5.91
C ASN A 36 -10.51 -8.02 6.33
N GLU A 37 -9.65 -7.02 6.44
CA GLU A 37 -10.05 -5.66 6.74
C GLU A 37 -9.64 -4.77 5.57
N VAL A 38 -10.56 -3.97 5.03
CA VAL A 38 -10.27 -3.02 3.96
C VAL A 38 -10.93 -1.68 4.27
N ASP A 39 -10.20 -0.59 4.09
CA ASP A 39 -10.71 0.73 4.48
C ASP A 39 -11.68 1.33 3.45
N ARG A 40 -11.63 0.86 2.20
CA ARG A 40 -12.57 1.22 1.13
C ARG A 40 -12.55 0.24 -0.05
N SER A 41 -13.65 0.21 -0.78
CA SER A 41 -13.78 -0.57 -2.02
C SER A 41 -12.81 -0.09 -3.11
N ALA A 42 -12.57 -0.96 -4.09
CA ALA A 42 -11.73 -0.68 -5.25
C ALA A 42 -12.20 0.58 -6.00
N LYS A 43 -13.51 0.69 -6.24
CA LYS A 43 -14.11 1.85 -6.91
C LYS A 43 -13.79 3.15 -6.18
N LYS A 44 -13.99 3.20 -4.85
CA LYS A 44 -13.71 4.40 -4.04
C LYS A 44 -12.22 4.72 -4.01
N ALA A 45 -11.34 3.72 -3.97
CA ALA A 45 -9.90 3.92 -4.03
C ALA A 45 -9.46 4.53 -5.39
N ILE A 46 -10.01 4.03 -6.49
CA ILE A 46 -9.72 4.51 -7.85
C ILE A 46 -10.21 5.96 -8.05
N GLU A 47 -11.42 6.27 -7.59
CA GLU A 47 -11.98 7.62 -7.63
C GLU A 47 -11.05 8.60 -6.88
N LEU A 48 -10.63 8.25 -5.67
CA LEU A 48 -9.70 9.07 -4.90
C LEU A 48 -8.32 9.18 -5.59
N TYR A 49 -7.77 8.06 -6.08
CA TYR A 49 -6.49 8.06 -6.79
C TYR A 49 -6.51 8.98 -8.00
N ASN A 50 -7.55 8.91 -8.82
CA ASN A 50 -7.68 9.75 -10.02
C ASN A 50 -7.83 11.23 -9.65
N ALA A 51 -8.66 11.56 -8.65
CA ALA A 51 -8.82 12.94 -8.17
C ALA A 51 -7.50 13.53 -7.65
N GLU A 52 -6.76 12.76 -6.85
CA GLU A 52 -5.49 13.19 -6.27
C GLU A 52 -4.35 13.25 -7.29
N LEU A 53 -4.38 12.37 -8.30
CA LEU A 53 -3.44 12.38 -9.42
C LEU A 53 -3.66 13.61 -10.30
N GLN A 54 -4.92 13.95 -10.59
CA GLN A 54 -5.27 15.14 -11.36
C GLN A 54 -4.72 16.40 -10.70
N LYS A 55 -5.00 16.61 -9.40
CA LYS A 55 -4.47 17.76 -8.63
C LYS A 55 -2.95 17.88 -8.72
N ARG A 56 -2.23 16.76 -8.58
CA ARG A 56 -0.75 16.75 -8.64
C ARG A 56 -0.21 16.95 -10.05
N ALA A 57 -0.92 16.46 -11.07
CA ALA A 57 -0.56 16.72 -12.47
C ALA A 57 -0.75 18.20 -12.84
N GLU A 58 -1.81 18.83 -12.33
CA GLU A 58 -2.05 20.28 -12.45
C GLU A 58 -0.95 21.08 -11.73
N ALA A 59 -0.60 20.72 -10.50
CA ALA A 59 0.48 21.35 -9.74
C ALA A 59 1.84 21.23 -10.47
N TYR A 60 2.15 20.06 -11.04
CA TYR A 60 3.33 19.85 -11.87
C TYR A 60 3.32 20.77 -13.10
N THR A 61 2.18 20.85 -13.80
CA THR A 61 2.03 21.65 -15.02
C THR A 61 2.18 23.14 -14.73
N LYS A 62 1.50 23.64 -13.68
CA LYS A 62 1.61 25.04 -13.23
C LYS A 62 3.05 25.43 -12.90
N ARG A 63 3.80 24.52 -12.28
CA ARG A 63 5.19 24.77 -11.86
C ARG A 63 6.20 24.68 -13.00
N THR A 64 5.99 23.80 -13.98
CA THR A 64 6.99 23.47 -15.01
C THR A 64 6.65 23.95 -16.41
N GLY A 65 5.40 24.36 -16.66
CA GLY A 65 4.87 24.64 -17.99
C GLY A 65 4.70 23.39 -18.86
N GLN A 66 4.93 22.19 -18.32
CA GLN A 66 4.93 20.93 -19.09
C GLN A 66 3.88 19.96 -18.55
N LYS A 67 3.34 19.11 -19.43
CA LYS A 67 2.47 18.00 -19.01
C LYS A 67 3.28 16.94 -18.25
N LEU A 68 2.65 16.31 -17.27
CA LEU A 68 3.24 15.20 -16.53
C LEU A 68 3.57 14.04 -17.49
N GLN A 69 4.82 13.58 -17.46
CA GLN A 69 5.29 12.56 -18.40
C GLN A 69 4.65 11.18 -18.15
N LYS A 70 4.33 10.45 -19.22
CA LYS A 70 3.70 9.12 -19.14
C LYS A 70 4.53 8.11 -18.33
N LYS A 71 5.86 8.14 -18.49
CA LYS A 71 6.82 7.25 -17.81
C LYS A 71 6.96 7.47 -16.30
N VAL A 72 6.40 8.54 -15.75
CA VAL A 72 6.43 8.77 -14.30
C VAL A 72 5.57 7.72 -13.62
N ILE A 73 6.15 7.04 -12.62
CA ILE A 73 5.44 6.08 -11.80
C ILE A 73 4.54 6.84 -10.83
N LYS A 74 3.24 6.75 -11.08
CA LYS A 74 2.18 7.50 -10.37
C LYS A 74 1.49 6.67 -9.30
N HIS A 75 1.58 5.34 -9.40
CA HIS A 75 1.01 4.40 -8.45
C HIS A 75 2.14 3.59 -7.80
N LEU A 76 2.14 3.54 -6.48
CA LEU A 76 3.02 2.71 -5.67
C LEU A 76 2.17 1.83 -4.76
N SER A 77 2.64 0.60 -4.57
CA SER A 77 2.07 -0.37 -3.63
C SER A 77 3.11 -0.70 -2.58
N ALA A 78 2.71 -0.77 -1.31
CA ALA A 78 3.54 -1.31 -0.24
C ALA A 78 2.91 -2.56 0.36
N VAL A 79 3.71 -3.61 0.52
CA VAL A 79 3.33 -4.84 1.21
C VAL A 79 4.02 -4.88 2.57
N ILE A 80 3.26 -5.12 3.63
CA ILE A 80 3.74 -5.19 5.01
C ILE A 80 3.45 -6.59 5.55
N ASN A 81 4.44 -7.34 6.02
CA ASN A 81 4.15 -8.58 6.74
C ASN A 81 3.70 -8.26 8.17
N LEU A 82 2.71 -8.99 8.65
CA LEU A 82 2.09 -8.80 9.96
C LEU A 82 2.13 -10.09 10.77
N GLY A 83 1.94 -9.96 12.07
CA GLY A 83 1.42 -11.02 12.95
C GLY A 83 -0.10 -11.01 13.03
N ASP A 84 -0.68 -12.09 13.54
CA ASP A 84 -2.13 -12.28 13.72
C ASP A 84 -2.82 -11.20 14.56
N ARG A 85 -2.12 -10.62 15.54
CA ARG A 85 -2.61 -9.55 16.41
C ARG A 85 -2.81 -8.19 15.73
N HIS A 86 -2.25 -7.98 14.55
CA HIS A 86 -2.28 -6.66 13.91
C HIS A 86 -3.64 -6.38 13.24
N THR A 87 -4.02 -5.12 13.30
CA THR A 87 -5.30 -4.60 12.80
C THR A 87 -5.08 -3.59 11.68
N LEU A 88 -6.16 -3.25 10.97
CA LEU A 88 -6.12 -2.13 10.01
C LEU A 88 -5.68 -0.81 10.68
N GLN A 89 -6.02 -0.61 11.96
CA GLN A 89 -5.63 0.60 12.70
C GLN A 89 -4.12 0.69 12.92
N ASP A 90 -3.43 -0.45 13.11
CA ASP A 90 -1.96 -0.45 13.21
C ASP A 90 -1.32 -0.10 11.87
N VAL A 91 -1.87 -0.63 10.78
CA VAL A 91 -1.43 -0.31 9.43
C VAL A 91 -1.71 1.17 9.07
N ARG A 92 -2.81 1.75 9.57
CA ARG A 92 -3.10 3.18 9.40
C ARG A 92 -1.99 4.07 9.98
N LYS A 93 -1.37 3.70 11.11
CA LYS A 93 -0.23 4.47 11.67
C LYS A 93 0.96 4.51 10.70
N ILE A 94 1.21 3.41 9.99
CA ILE A 94 2.25 3.34 8.94
C ILE A 94 1.84 4.19 7.73
N ALA A 95 0.57 4.12 7.33
CA ALA A 95 0.01 4.94 6.26
C ALA A 95 0.18 6.44 6.55
N ASP A 96 -0.16 6.89 7.76
CA ASP A 96 -0.02 8.28 8.19
C ASP A 96 1.44 8.74 8.19
N PHE A 97 2.35 7.88 8.65
CA PHE A 97 3.79 8.16 8.58
C PHE A 97 4.27 8.35 7.13
N LEU A 98 3.82 7.51 6.19
CA LEU A 98 4.16 7.65 4.77
C LEU A 98 3.57 8.93 4.18
N GLU A 99 2.32 9.29 4.48
CA GLU A 99 1.72 10.56 4.03
C GLU A 99 2.52 11.76 4.54
N GLN A 100 2.85 11.80 5.85
CA GLN A 100 3.57 12.91 6.48
C GLN A 100 4.98 13.09 5.93
N THR A 101 5.73 11.98 5.77
CA THR A 101 7.16 12.04 5.44
C THR A 101 7.44 12.11 3.94
N LEU A 102 6.54 11.58 3.11
CA LEU A 102 6.69 11.63 1.65
C LEU A 102 5.86 12.74 1.00
N ASP A 103 4.92 13.35 1.74
CA ASP A 103 3.91 14.28 1.23
C ASP A 103 3.05 13.63 0.13
N THR A 104 2.75 12.34 0.30
CA THR A 104 1.92 11.55 -0.63
C THR A 104 0.51 11.32 -0.08
N LYS A 105 -0.34 10.64 -0.85
CA LYS A 105 -1.67 10.20 -0.41
C LYS A 105 -1.81 8.69 -0.52
N ILE A 106 -2.22 8.06 0.58
CA ILE A 106 -2.66 6.67 0.68
C ILE A 106 -4.11 6.60 0.20
N VAL A 107 -4.34 5.78 -0.83
CA VAL A 107 -5.61 5.65 -1.52
C VAL A 107 -6.36 4.35 -1.19
N GLN A 108 -5.70 3.35 -0.60
CA GLN A 108 -6.36 2.16 -0.05
C GLN A 108 -5.48 1.50 1.01
N ILE A 109 -6.11 0.94 2.05
CA ILE A 109 -5.48 0.05 3.02
C ILE A 109 -6.26 -1.27 3.05
N ALA A 110 -5.55 -2.39 2.92
CA ALA A 110 -6.11 -3.71 3.08
C ALA A 110 -5.22 -4.57 4.00
N VAL A 111 -5.83 -5.41 4.84
CA VAL A 111 -5.19 -6.42 5.67
C VAL A 111 -5.78 -7.76 5.28
N HIS A 112 -4.94 -8.63 4.74
CA HIS A 112 -5.30 -9.98 4.31
C HIS A 112 -4.97 -10.98 5.42
N LYS A 113 -5.96 -11.81 5.76
CA LYS A 113 -5.91 -12.88 6.77
C LYS A 113 -6.34 -14.23 6.17
N ASP A 114 -6.43 -14.29 4.85
CA ASP A 114 -7.05 -15.36 4.07
C ASP A 114 -6.09 -16.09 3.12
N GLU A 115 -4.84 -15.61 3.00
CA GLU A 115 -3.81 -16.21 2.17
C GLU A 115 -2.83 -17.05 3.00
N GLY A 116 -2.17 -18.02 2.37
CA GLY A 116 -1.15 -18.85 3.01
C GLY A 116 -1.03 -20.22 2.36
N HIS A 117 -0.70 -21.23 3.16
CA HIS A 117 -0.64 -22.62 2.70
C HIS A 117 -1.10 -23.59 3.80
N VAL A 118 -1.43 -24.81 3.39
CA VAL A 118 -1.67 -25.95 4.28
C VAL A 118 -0.48 -26.89 4.12
N ASP A 119 0.14 -27.31 5.22
CA ASP A 119 1.27 -28.24 5.16
C ASP A 119 0.82 -29.70 5.00
N GLU A 120 1.80 -30.60 4.89
CA GLU A 120 1.58 -32.04 4.69
C GLU A 120 0.79 -32.70 5.85
N ASN A 121 0.77 -32.08 7.03
CA ASN A 121 0.04 -32.56 8.20
C ASN A 121 -1.37 -31.94 8.30
N GLY A 122 -1.78 -31.13 7.32
CA GLY A 122 -3.07 -30.44 7.34
C GLY A 122 -3.10 -29.17 8.19
N VAL A 123 -1.95 -28.68 8.68
CA VAL A 123 -1.88 -27.47 9.50
C VAL A 123 -1.93 -26.23 8.60
N LYS A 124 -2.79 -25.27 8.98
CA LYS A 124 -2.97 -24.01 8.25
C LYS A 124 -1.92 -22.99 8.67
N HIS A 125 -1.17 -22.49 7.69
CA HIS A 125 -0.18 -21.42 7.87
C HIS A 125 -0.67 -20.15 7.17
N ILE A 126 -1.33 -19.28 7.94
CA ILE A 126 -1.84 -17.99 7.43
C ILE A 126 -0.70 -16.99 7.29
N ASN A 127 -0.61 -16.35 6.13
CA ASN A 127 0.31 -15.25 5.87
C ASN A 127 -0.40 -13.91 6.07
N TYR A 128 -0.40 -13.42 7.31
CA TYR A 128 -0.94 -12.09 7.63
C TYR A 128 -0.08 -11.00 6.99
N HIS A 129 -0.71 -10.18 6.16
CA HIS A 129 -0.02 -9.07 5.51
C HIS A 129 -0.98 -7.95 5.16
N ALA A 130 -0.44 -6.76 4.94
CA ALA A 130 -1.19 -5.60 4.51
C ALA A 130 -0.69 -5.05 3.17
N HIS A 131 -1.61 -4.41 2.45
CA HIS A 131 -1.33 -3.63 1.25
C HIS A 131 -1.68 -2.17 1.50
N LEU A 132 -0.79 -1.29 1.06
CA LEU A 132 -1.00 0.15 0.99
C LEU A 132 -0.84 0.60 -0.45
N GLU A 133 -1.92 1.09 -1.07
CA GLU A 133 -1.87 1.69 -2.40
C GLU A 133 -1.80 3.20 -2.27
N PHE A 134 -0.89 3.87 -2.98
CA PHE A 134 -0.63 5.31 -2.81
C PHE A 134 -0.02 6.00 -4.02
N LEU A 135 -0.07 7.33 -4.03
CA LEU A 135 0.49 8.12 -5.13
C LEU A 135 2.02 8.11 -5.13
N GLY A 136 2.61 7.98 -6.32
CA GLY A 136 4.03 8.13 -6.59
C GLY A 136 4.50 9.59 -6.68
N LEU A 137 3.60 10.54 -6.34
CA LEU A 137 3.79 11.98 -6.45
C LEU A 137 3.47 12.67 -5.13
N ASP A 138 4.24 13.70 -4.81
CA ASP A 138 3.93 14.58 -3.70
C ASP A 138 2.91 15.67 -4.07
N SER A 139 2.45 16.46 -3.09
CA SER A 139 1.42 17.50 -3.31
C SER A 139 1.80 18.53 -4.39
N LYS A 140 3.11 18.72 -4.65
CA LYS A 140 3.65 19.64 -5.66
C LYS A 140 3.93 18.95 -7.01
N GLY A 141 3.55 17.69 -7.15
CA GLY A 141 3.72 16.88 -8.35
C GLY A 141 5.17 16.41 -8.57
N TYR A 142 6.03 16.44 -7.57
CA TYR A 142 7.34 15.78 -7.66
C TYR A 142 7.22 14.30 -7.41
N SER A 143 8.04 13.49 -8.09
CA SER A 143 8.09 12.06 -7.79
C SER A 143 8.70 11.81 -6.41
N ILE A 144 8.00 11.05 -5.57
CA ILE A 144 8.48 10.67 -4.24
C ILE A 144 9.58 9.61 -4.30
N ARG A 145 9.85 8.99 -5.47
CA ARG A 145 10.94 8.01 -5.63
C ARG A 145 12.30 8.58 -5.23
N ARG A 146 12.52 9.88 -5.40
CA ARG A 146 13.75 10.55 -4.96
C ARG A 146 13.88 10.61 -3.43
N LYS A 147 12.76 10.59 -2.71
CA LYS A 147 12.70 10.55 -1.23
C LYS A 147 12.92 9.13 -0.69
N LEU A 148 12.59 8.09 -1.48
CA LEU A 148 12.77 6.66 -1.15
C LEU A 148 14.23 6.18 -1.28
N ASN A 149 15.17 6.91 -0.67
CA ASN A 149 16.58 6.52 -0.63
C ASN A 149 16.86 5.47 0.47
N ARG A 150 18.08 4.91 0.48
CA ARG A 150 18.50 3.87 1.45
C ARG A 150 18.24 4.27 2.91
N LYS A 151 18.59 5.51 3.29
CA LYS A 151 18.41 6.01 4.66
C LYS A 151 16.93 6.07 5.04
N TYR A 152 16.09 6.57 4.13
CA TYR A 152 14.64 6.59 4.33
C TYR A 152 14.08 5.18 4.50
N LEU A 153 14.45 4.25 3.61
CA LEU A 153 13.97 2.86 3.67
C LEU A 153 14.42 2.14 4.94
N GLN A 154 15.65 2.37 5.42
CA GLN A 154 16.13 1.84 6.71
C GLN A 154 15.32 2.38 7.90
N ASN A 155 15.05 3.70 7.92
CA ASN A 155 14.21 4.28 8.95
C ASN A 155 12.78 3.71 8.88
N LEU A 156 12.23 3.57 7.67
CA LEU A 156 10.91 3.00 7.46
C LEU A 156 10.81 1.56 8.01
N GLN A 157 11.81 0.69 7.75
CA GLN A 157 11.86 -0.64 8.38
C GLN A 157 11.86 -0.54 9.91
N THR A 158 12.62 0.42 10.46
CA THR A 158 12.70 0.63 11.91
C THR A 158 11.37 1.10 12.49
N GLN A 159 10.61 1.94 11.78
CA GLN A 159 9.27 2.35 12.23
C GLN A 159 8.27 1.19 12.14
N VAL A 160 8.28 0.43 11.05
CA VAL A 160 7.36 -0.71 10.86
C VAL A 160 7.62 -1.82 11.89
N ALA A 161 8.88 -2.04 12.29
CA ALA A 161 9.23 -3.05 13.29
C ALA A 161 8.85 -2.70 14.74
N LYS A 162 8.32 -1.49 15.01
CA LYS A 162 7.87 -1.08 16.36
C LYS A 162 6.42 -1.49 16.66
N PHE A 163 5.69 -1.95 15.65
CA PHE A 163 4.31 -2.42 15.78
C PHE A 163 4.30 -3.91 16.12
#